data_AF-A0A5N5SW13-F1
#
_entry.id   AF-A0A5N5SW13-F1
#
_cell.length_a   1.000
_cell.length_b   1.000
_cell.length_c   1.000
_cell.angle_alpha   90.00
_cell.angle_beta   90.00
_cell.angle_gamma   90.00
#
_symmetry.space_group_name_H-M   'P 1'
#
loop_
_entity.id
_entity.type
_entity.pdbx_description
1 polymer ?
#
loop_
_entity_poly.entity_id
_entity_poly.type
_entity_poly.pdbx_seq_one_letter_code
_entity_poly.pdbx_strand_id
1 'polypeptide(L)'
;MSAKLGSHNLLFSASVDCFNPDICDFESPDPSCSVMLKSSYDKATDNINFKRFKMYEWCTTLASLNIPYVLAGFRNYEGITEVLKLYTEEDLRQQGKEYWDINIGFTFAKEALSFIEKTTKTKPGTVFSFTKKNHTSHIKAEETNMENFPPKWFTEGLAEAGILPLG
;
A
#
# COMPACT_ATOMS: atom_id res chain seq x y z
N MET A 1 7.81 -7.74 -3.39
CA MET A 1 6.59 -8.50 -3.06
C MET A 1 5.83 -8.81 -4.33
N SER A 2 5.33 -10.04 -4.44
CA SER A 2 4.47 -10.48 -5.54
C SER A 2 3.09 -10.77 -4.98
N ALA A 3 2.05 -10.19 -5.60
CA ALA A 3 0.67 -10.40 -5.18
C ALA A 3 -0.25 -10.55 -6.40
N LYS A 4 -1.50 -10.92 -6.13
CA LYS A 4 -2.56 -11.00 -7.14
C LYS A 4 -3.82 -10.32 -6.64
N LEU A 5 -4.39 -9.43 -7.44
CA LEU A 5 -5.67 -8.76 -7.16
C LEU A 5 -6.62 -8.95 -8.34
N GLY A 6 -7.59 -9.85 -8.20
CA GLY A 6 -8.45 -10.28 -9.31
C GLY A 6 -7.62 -10.98 -10.40
N SER A 7 -7.65 -10.44 -11.62
CA SER A 7 -6.84 -10.93 -12.75
C SER A 7 -5.45 -10.30 -12.83
N HIS A 8 -5.14 -9.32 -11.98
CA HIS A 8 -3.90 -8.53 -12.05
C HIS A 8 -2.80 -9.16 -11.21
N ASN A 9 -1.66 -9.47 -11.82
CA ASN A 9 -0.44 -9.83 -11.11
C ASN A 9 0.33 -8.54 -10.80
N LEU A 10 0.73 -8.38 -9.54
CA LEU A 10 1.38 -7.18 -9.04
C LEU A 10 2.78 -7.52 -8.55
N LEU A 11 3.76 -6.73 -8.98
CA LEU A 11 5.12 -6.71 -8.44
C LEU A 11 5.36 -5.31 -7.87
N PHE A 12 5.60 -5.23 -6.57
CA PHE A 12 5.83 -3.96 -5.88
C PHE A 12 6.76 -4.15 -4.68
N SER A 13 7.37 -3.05 -4.25
CA SER A 13 8.14 -2.95 -3.02
C SER A 13 7.45 -1.98 -2.07
N ALA A 14 7.57 -2.22 -0.77
CA ALA A 14 7.15 -1.26 0.25
C ALA A 14 8.20 -1.21 1.36
N SER A 15 8.20 -0.12 2.10
CA SER A 15 9.01 0.01 3.31
C SER A 15 8.44 -0.85 4.42
N VAL A 16 9.32 -1.57 5.12
CA VAL A 16 9.01 -2.30 6.36
C VAL A 16 9.82 -1.64 7.47
N ASP A 17 9.18 -1.37 8.62
CA ASP A 17 9.83 -0.62 9.69
C ASP A 17 10.81 -1.46 10.50
N CYS A 18 10.39 -2.68 10.90
CA CYS A 18 11.25 -3.60 11.61
C CYS A 18 10.79 -5.06 11.47
N PHE A 19 11.62 -5.97 11.95
CA PHE A 19 11.31 -7.39 12.09
C PHE A 19 11.24 -7.75 13.57
N ASN A 20 10.36 -8.71 13.92
CA ASN A 20 10.36 -9.31 15.23
C ASN A 20 11.53 -10.32 15.34
N PRO A 21 12.57 -10.04 16.14
CA PRO A 21 13.77 -10.88 16.21
C PRO A 21 13.50 -12.27 16.79
N ASP A 22 12.40 -12.45 17.52
CA ASP A 22 12.06 -13.74 18.12
C ASP A 22 11.52 -14.75 17.10
N ILE A 23 11.09 -14.29 15.92
CA ILE A 23 10.49 -15.12 14.86
C ILE A 23 11.12 -14.92 13.48
N CYS A 24 11.98 -13.91 13.32
CA CYS A 24 12.62 -13.60 12.04
C CYS A 24 13.89 -14.43 11.85
N ASP A 25 13.96 -15.18 10.76
CA ASP A 25 15.24 -15.64 10.22
C ASP A 25 15.88 -14.50 9.41
N PHE A 26 16.92 -13.88 9.95
CA PHE A 26 17.58 -12.74 9.29
C PHE A 26 18.41 -13.12 8.06
N GLU A 27 18.71 -14.41 7.86
CA GLU A 27 19.35 -14.88 6.63
C GLU A 27 18.33 -14.99 5.47
N SER A 28 17.04 -15.11 5.80
CA SER A 28 15.95 -15.20 4.83
C SER A 28 14.67 -14.50 5.36
N PRO A 29 14.68 -13.17 5.50
CA PRO A 29 13.58 -12.42 6.10
C PRO A 29 12.30 -12.53 5.28
N ASP A 30 11.19 -12.81 5.96
CA ASP A 30 9.86 -12.97 5.37
C ASP A 30 8.90 -11.86 5.84
N PRO A 31 7.96 -11.37 5.01
CA PRO A 31 7.00 -10.36 5.45
C PRO A 31 6.19 -10.77 6.69
N SER A 32 5.99 -12.07 6.94
CA SER A 32 5.28 -12.58 8.13
C SER A 32 6.02 -12.38 9.45
N CYS A 33 7.31 -12.06 9.44
CA CYS A 33 8.05 -11.67 10.65
C CYS A 33 8.19 -10.15 10.80
N SER A 34 7.59 -9.37 9.91
CA SER A 34 7.63 -7.91 9.92
C SER A 34 6.66 -7.29 10.91
N VAL A 35 6.99 -6.11 11.42
CA VAL A 35 6.11 -5.29 12.27
C VAL A 35 6.11 -3.86 11.74
N MET A 36 4.92 -3.29 11.57
CA MET A 36 4.72 -1.89 11.21
C MET A 36 4.64 -1.04 12.47
N LEU A 37 5.41 0.05 12.55
CA LEU A 37 5.44 0.94 13.71
C LEU A 37 4.61 2.19 13.42
N LYS A 38 3.66 2.48 14.31
CA LYS A 38 2.80 3.67 14.17
C LYS A 38 2.72 4.42 15.49
N SER A 39 2.43 5.72 15.41
CA SER A 39 2.12 6.52 16.59
C SER A 39 0.80 7.26 16.43
N SER A 40 0.10 7.48 17.54
CA SER A 40 -1.14 8.25 17.56
C SER A 40 -1.26 9.03 18.86
N TYR A 41 -1.87 10.21 18.76
CA TYR A 41 -2.27 11.00 19.92
C TYR A 41 -3.56 10.46 20.57
N ASP A 42 -4.40 9.82 19.76
CA ASP A 42 -5.76 9.45 20.12
C ASP A 42 -5.77 8.15 20.93
N LYS A 43 -6.07 8.20 22.25
CA LYS A 43 -6.30 6.97 23.03
C LYS A 43 -7.43 6.17 22.36
N ALA A 44 -7.09 4.97 21.89
CA ALA A 44 -7.79 4.25 20.82
C ALA A 44 -9.27 3.89 21.09
N THR A 45 -9.69 3.83 22.35
CA THR A 45 -10.96 3.17 22.69
C THR A 45 -12.20 3.94 22.21
N ASP A 46 -12.18 5.28 22.21
CA ASP A 46 -13.39 6.08 21.93
C ASP A 46 -13.22 7.16 20.84
N ASN A 47 -12.06 7.25 20.19
CA ASN A 47 -11.83 8.25 19.17
C ASN A 47 -12.36 7.78 17.79
N ILE A 48 -13.45 8.40 17.33
CA ILE A 48 -14.08 8.10 16.04
C ILE A 48 -13.12 8.34 14.86
N ASN A 49 -12.33 9.42 14.88
CA ASN A 49 -11.39 9.72 13.79
C ASN A 49 -10.26 8.67 13.71
N PHE A 50 -9.80 8.17 14.86
CA PHE A 50 -8.83 7.09 14.92
C PHE A 50 -9.37 5.82 14.26
N LYS A 51 -10.58 5.39 14.64
CA LYS A 51 -11.23 4.19 14.08
C LYS A 51 -11.57 4.37 12.59
N ARG A 52 -12.07 5.54 12.20
CA ARG A 52 -12.54 5.81 10.83
C ARG A 52 -11.40 5.97 9.82
N PHE A 53 -10.31 6.63 10.20
CA PHE A 53 -9.27 7.03 9.25
C PHE A 53 -7.95 6.29 9.47
N LYS A 54 -7.36 6.36 10.67
CA LYS A 54 -6.03 5.78 10.93
C LYS A 54 -6.07 4.25 10.90
N MET A 55 -7.05 3.63 11.55
CA MET A 55 -7.17 2.17 11.51
C MET A 55 -7.41 1.63 10.10
N TYR A 56 -8.13 2.37 9.24
CA TYR A 56 -8.32 1.99 7.84
C TYR A 56 -6.98 1.97 7.10
N GLU A 57 -6.16 3.03 7.21
CA GLU A 57 -4.82 3.09 6.60
C GLU A 57 -3.92 1.96 7.09
N TRP A 58 -3.97 1.66 8.38
CA TRP A 58 -3.17 0.60 8.98
C TRP A 58 -3.63 -0.78 8.49
N CYS A 59 -4.93 -1.01 8.42
CA CYS A 59 -5.54 -2.24 7.96
C CYS A 59 -5.22 -2.50 6.47
N THR A 60 -5.34 -1.48 5.62
CA THR A 60 -4.97 -1.60 4.20
C THR A 60 -3.48 -1.87 4.02
N THR A 61 -2.63 -1.30 4.88
CA THR A 61 -1.18 -1.58 4.85
C THR A 61 -0.88 -3.04 5.21
N LEU A 62 -1.43 -3.55 6.33
CA LEU A 62 -1.23 -4.95 6.72
C LEU A 62 -1.70 -5.91 5.63
N ALA A 63 -2.92 -5.72 5.13
CA ALA A 63 -3.52 -6.58 4.12
C ALA A 63 -2.78 -6.53 2.77
N SER A 64 -2.31 -5.35 2.35
CA SER A 64 -1.62 -5.20 1.06
C SER A 64 -0.21 -5.75 1.07
N LEU A 65 0.47 -5.69 2.23
CA LEU A 65 1.87 -6.09 2.36
C LEU A 65 2.04 -7.49 2.97
N ASN A 66 0.93 -8.12 3.39
CA ASN A 66 0.93 -9.39 4.14
C ASN A 66 1.80 -9.31 5.40
N ILE A 67 1.71 -8.19 6.11
CA ILE A 67 2.39 -7.96 7.40
C ILE A 67 1.40 -8.30 8.52
N PRO A 68 1.80 -9.04 9.56
CA PRO A 68 0.87 -9.54 10.58
C PRO A 68 0.42 -8.48 11.58
N TYR A 69 1.29 -7.50 11.89
CA TYR A 69 1.11 -6.64 13.05
C TYR A 69 1.43 -5.17 12.80
N VAL A 70 0.62 -4.30 13.40
CA VAL A 70 0.99 -2.92 13.73
C VAL A 70 1.26 -2.81 15.22
N LEU A 71 2.45 -2.32 15.60
CA LEU A 71 2.72 -1.84 16.95
C LEU A 71 2.47 -0.34 17.03
N ALA A 72 1.40 0.05 17.71
CA ALA A 72 0.98 1.43 17.85
C ALA A 72 1.39 2.00 19.21
N GLY A 73 2.16 3.10 19.20
CA GLY A 73 2.46 3.92 20.37
C GLY A 73 1.49 5.08 20.53
N PHE A 74 0.78 5.13 21.65
CA PHE A 74 -0.11 6.23 22.00
C PHE A 74 0.62 7.24 22.87
N ARG A 75 0.77 8.45 22.34
CA ARG A 75 1.53 9.53 22.96
C ARG A 75 0.63 10.59 23.57
N ASN A 76 1.09 11.20 24.67
CA ASN A 76 0.44 12.33 25.29
C ASN A 76 0.79 13.67 24.61
N TYR A 77 0.31 14.79 25.18
CA TYR A 77 0.47 16.12 24.57
C TYR A 77 1.93 16.60 24.60
N GLU A 78 2.73 16.05 25.50
CA GLU A 78 4.17 16.30 25.62
C GLU A 78 4.98 15.45 24.64
N GLY A 79 4.32 14.58 23.87
CA GLY A 79 4.96 13.70 22.90
C GLY A 79 5.51 12.39 23.50
N ILE A 80 5.25 12.12 24.77
CA ILE A 80 5.71 10.90 25.45
C ILE A 80 4.75 9.75 25.15
N THR A 81 5.27 8.63 24.65
CA THR A 81 4.51 7.40 24.44
C THR A 81 4.17 6.75 25.78
N GLU A 82 2.89 6.73 26.14
CA GLU A 82 2.40 6.17 27.41
C GLU A 82 1.93 4.72 27.27
N VAL A 83 1.46 4.33 26.09
CA VAL A 83 0.88 3.00 25.85
C VAL A 83 1.38 2.45 24.52
N LEU A 84 1.81 1.19 24.52
CA LEU A 84 2.04 0.41 23.31
C LEU A 84 0.92 -0.62 23.16
N LYS A 85 0.39 -0.75 21.95
CA LYS A 85 -0.62 -1.77 21.64
C LYS A 85 -0.31 -2.42 20.30
N LEU A 86 -0.31 -3.74 20.29
CA LEU A 86 -0.21 -4.54 19.08
C LEU A 86 -1.60 -4.74 18.49
N TYR A 87 -1.72 -4.60 17.17
CA TYR A 87 -2.95 -4.81 16.42
C TYR A 87 -2.68 -5.78 15.26
N THR A 88 -3.55 -6.77 15.13
CA THR A 88 -3.68 -7.59 13.91
C THR A 88 -4.60 -6.91 12.90
N GLU A 89 -4.62 -7.41 11.66
CA GLU A 89 -5.61 -6.98 10.67
C GLU A 89 -7.05 -7.19 11.19
N GLU A 90 -7.33 -8.31 11.86
CA GLU A 90 -8.65 -8.60 12.41
C GLU A 90 -9.06 -7.63 13.51
N ASP A 91 -8.13 -7.26 14.42
CA ASP A 91 -8.39 -6.26 15.45
C ASP A 91 -8.82 -4.92 14.83
N LEU A 92 -8.15 -4.52 13.75
CA LEU A 92 -8.43 -3.26 13.04
C LEU A 92 -9.79 -3.33 12.33
N ARG A 93 -10.09 -4.43 11.64
CA ARG A 93 -11.39 -4.66 10.99
C ARG A 93 -12.52 -4.61 12.00
N GLN A 94 -12.38 -5.31 13.13
CA GLN A 94 -13.43 -5.38 14.15
C GLN A 94 -13.71 -3.99 14.76
N GLN A 95 -12.68 -3.18 15.00
CA GLN A 95 -12.83 -1.84 15.58
C GLN A 95 -13.27 -0.78 14.56
N GLY A 96 -13.01 -1.00 13.26
CA GLY A 96 -13.37 -0.09 12.18
C GLY A 96 -14.66 -0.43 11.43
N LYS A 97 -15.28 -1.58 11.70
CA LYS A 97 -16.43 -2.14 10.96
C LYS A 97 -17.63 -1.20 10.77
N GLU A 98 -17.83 -0.24 11.67
CA GLU A 98 -18.92 0.74 11.57
C GLU A 98 -18.65 1.85 10.55
N TYR A 99 -17.40 2.02 10.10
CA TYR A 99 -16.95 3.16 9.32
C TYR A 99 -16.46 2.81 7.92
N TRP A 100 -15.90 1.62 7.74
CA TRP A 100 -15.30 1.20 6.49
C TRP A 100 -15.34 -0.32 6.31
N ASP A 101 -15.35 -0.74 5.05
CA ASP A 101 -15.07 -2.11 4.63
C ASP A 101 -13.87 -2.05 3.68
N ILE A 102 -12.78 -2.70 4.07
CA ILE A 102 -11.54 -2.76 3.29
C ILE A 102 -11.73 -3.44 1.93
N ASN A 103 -12.72 -4.34 1.78
CA ASN A 103 -13.03 -4.96 0.50
C ASN A 103 -13.54 -3.94 -0.54
N ILE A 104 -14.16 -2.85 -0.10
CA ILE A 104 -14.54 -1.74 -0.99
C ILE A 104 -13.28 -1.09 -1.56
N GLY A 105 -12.24 -0.89 -0.73
CA GLY A 105 -10.94 -0.36 -1.15
C GLY A 105 -10.24 -1.27 -2.16
N PHE A 106 -10.18 -2.57 -1.89
CA PHE A 106 -9.60 -3.54 -2.82
C PHE A 106 -10.39 -3.69 -4.12
N THR A 107 -11.72 -3.60 -4.05
CA THR A 107 -12.57 -3.57 -5.25
C THR A 107 -12.27 -2.35 -6.09
N PHE A 108 -12.18 -1.17 -5.48
CA PHE A 108 -11.76 0.05 -6.18
C PHE A 108 -10.36 -0.10 -6.80
N ALA A 109 -9.37 -0.60 -6.06
CA ALA A 109 -8.02 -0.80 -6.57
C ALA A 109 -7.99 -1.75 -7.77
N LYS A 110 -8.76 -2.85 -7.73
CA LYS A 110 -8.91 -3.80 -8.82
C LYS A 110 -9.50 -3.12 -10.07
N GLU A 111 -10.57 -2.35 -9.95
CA GLU A 111 -11.17 -1.63 -11.08
C GLU A 111 -10.25 -0.52 -11.62
N ALA A 112 -9.53 0.18 -10.73
CA ALA A 112 -8.54 1.17 -11.12
C ALA A 112 -7.38 0.56 -11.91
N LEU A 113 -6.87 -0.61 -11.50
CA LEU A 113 -5.85 -1.36 -12.25
C LEU A 113 -6.36 -1.77 -13.63
N SER A 114 -7.60 -2.27 -13.74
CA SER A 114 -8.22 -2.58 -15.03
C SER A 114 -8.31 -1.37 -15.94
N PHE A 115 -8.64 -0.20 -15.38
CA PHE A 115 -8.67 1.07 -16.13
C PHE A 115 -7.28 1.50 -16.59
N ILE A 116 -6.27 1.41 -15.72
CA ILE A 116 -4.87 1.76 -16.03
C ILE A 116 -4.33 0.84 -17.14
N GLU A 117 -4.53 -0.47 -17.00
CA GLU A 117 -4.09 -1.46 -17.99
C GLU A 117 -4.76 -1.23 -19.35
N LYS A 118 -6.09 -1.06 -19.38
CA LYS A 118 -6.82 -0.77 -20.61
C LYS A 118 -6.32 0.50 -21.28
N THR A 119 -6.08 1.56 -20.50
CA THR A 119 -5.66 2.86 -21.01
C THR A 119 -4.25 2.81 -21.60
N THR A 120 -3.29 2.26 -20.85
CA THR A 120 -1.88 2.20 -21.25
C THR A 120 -1.66 1.30 -22.47
N LYS A 121 -2.45 0.23 -22.62
CA LYS A 121 -2.41 -0.65 -23.81
C LYS A 121 -2.89 0.04 -25.09
N THR A 122 -3.65 1.13 -25.02
CA THR A 122 -4.10 1.83 -26.24
C THR A 122 -2.96 2.53 -26.98
N LYS A 123 -1.89 2.93 -26.26
CA LYS A 123 -0.76 3.65 -26.83
C LYS A 123 0.56 3.22 -26.16
N PRO A 124 1.14 2.07 -26.56
CA PRO A 124 2.40 1.57 -26.01
C PRO A 124 3.52 2.61 -26.10
N GLY A 125 4.37 2.68 -25.07
CA GLY A 125 5.47 3.66 -24.98
C GLY A 125 5.07 5.07 -24.54
N THR A 126 3.77 5.35 -24.36
CA THR A 126 3.29 6.63 -23.83
C THR A 126 3.17 6.57 -22.31
N VAL A 127 3.61 7.62 -21.63
CA VAL A 127 3.43 7.79 -20.20
C VAL A 127 2.10 8.48 -19.94
N PHE A 128 1.31 7.93 -19.02
CA PHE A 128 0.02 8.48 -18.62
C PHE A 128 0.06 8.94 -17.17
N SER A 129 -0.52 10.11 -16.90
CA SER A 129 -0.86 10.59 -15.56
C SER A 129 -2.29 10.20 -15.23
N PHE A 130 -2.48 9.49 -14.12
CA PHE A 130 -3.80 9.10 -13.60
C PHE A 130 -4.14 9.94 -12.38
N THR A 131 -5.17 10.79 -12.47
CA THR A 131 -5.55 11.72 -11.41
C THR A 131 -6.99 11.52 -10.97
N LYS A 132 -7.22 11.49 -9.65
CA LYS A 132 -8.56 11.52 -9.03
C LYS A 132 -8.67 12.77 -8.17
N LYS A 133 -9.65 13.63 -8.46
CA LYS A 133 -9.95 14.80 -7.63
C LYS A 133 -10.92 14.41 -6.52
N ASN A 134 -10.94 15.20 -5.44
CA ASN A 134 -11.96 15.04 -4.41
C ASN A 134 -13.36 15.25 -5.02
N HIS A 135 -14.32 14.44 -4.58
CA HIS A 135 -15.73 14.47 -5.03
C HIS A 135 -15.99 14.06 -6.50
N THR A 136 -15.00 13.55 -7.24
CA THR A 136 -15.24 12.97 -8.58
C THR A 136 -15.40 11.46 -8.51
N SER A 137 -16.36 10.92 -9.27
CA SER A 137 -16.62 9.49 -9.44
C SER A 137 -15.66 8.80 -10.43
N HIS A 138 -14.77 9.54 -11.08
CA HIS A 138 -13.94 9.04 -12.17
C HIS A 138 -12.45 9.36 -11.94
N ILE A 139 -11.59 8.48 -12.46
CA ILE A 139 -10.15 8.70 -12.58
C ILE A 139 -9.92 9.26 -13.99
N LYS A 140 -9.22 10.38 -14.10
CA LYS A 140 -8.81 10.99 -15.37
C LYS A 140 -7.45 10.43 -15.79
N ALA A 141 -7.28 10.12 -17.07
CA ALA A 141 -6.01 9.74 -17.65
C ALA A 141 -5.60 10.79 -18.70
N GLU A 142 -4.36 11.28 -18.62
CA GLU A 142 -3.81 12.25 -19.56
C GLU A 142 -2.40 11.82 -19.97
N GLU A 143 -2.06 11.95 -21.24
CA GLU A 143 -0.67 11.76 -21.68
C GLU A 143 0.21 12.80 -21.00
N THR A 144 1.40 12.37 -20.59
CA THR A 144 2.37 13.24 -19.92
C THR A 144 3.77 12.98 -20.45
N ASN A 145 4.59 14.04 -20.45
CA ASN A 145 6.00 13.95 -20.74
C ASN A 145 6.75 13.92 -19.42
N MET A 146 6.86 12.74 -18.81
CA MET A 146 7.79 12.55 -17.69
C MET A 146 9.17 12.27 -18.26
N GLU A 147 10.05 13.27 -18.18
CA GLU A 147 11.46 13.06 -18.49
C GLU A 147 12.05 12.00 -17.54
N ASN A 148 12.84 11.07 -18.09
CA ASN A 148 13.52 10.00 -17.36
C ASN A 148 12.62 8.94 -16.69
N PHE A 149 11.37 8.75 -17.13
CA PHE A 149 10.53 7.64 -16.68
C PHE A 149 10.02 6.76 -17.83
N PRO A 150 10.39 5.47 -17.88
CA PRO A 150 11.44 4.82 -17.08
C PRO A 150 12.84 5.37 -17.41
N PRO A 151 13.84 5.23 -16.51
CA PRO A 151 15.20 5.67 -16.79
C PRO A 151 15.85 4.79 -17.87
N LYS A 152 16.74 5.37 -18.69
CA LYS A 152 17.34 4.69 -19.86
C LYS A 152 18.00 3.36 -19.53
N TRP A 153 18.79 3.31 -18.45
CA TRP A 153 19.49 2.09 -18.03
C TRP A 153 18.52 0.92 -17.78
N PHE A 154 17.28 1.20 -17.39
CA PHE A 154 16.27 0.17 -17.15
C PHE A 154 15.72 -0.36 -18.49
N THR A 155 15.40 0.52 -19.43
CA THR A 155 14.90 0.11 -20.75
C THR A 155 15.96 -0.58 -21.59
N GLU A 156 17.21 -0.11 -21.54
CA GLU A 156 18.35 -0.72 -22.23
C GLU A 156 18.62 -2.13 -21.66
N GLY A 157 18.66 -2.28 -20.34
CA GLY A 157 18.82 -3.59 -19.70
C GLY A 157 17.71 -4.58 -20.02
N LEU A 158 16.46 -4.13 -20.14
CA LEU A 158 15.35 -4.99 -20.57
C LEU A 158 15.46 -5.40 -22.04
N ALA A 159 15.99 -4.52 -22.91
CA ALA A 159 16.21 -4.84 -24.31
C ALA A 159 17.38 -5.83 -24.50
N GLU A 160 18.47 -5.65 -23.75
CA GLU A 160 19.60 -6.59 -23.71
C GLU A 160 19.17 -7.98 -23.21
N ALA A 161 18.24 -8.03 -22.24
CA ALA A 161 17.65 -9.27 -21.75
C ALA A 161 16.63 -9.90 -22.71
N GLY A 162 16.33 -9.27 -23.85
CA GLY A 162 15.35 -9.74 -24.85
C GLY A 162 13.89 -9.65 -24.40
N ILE A 163 13.61 -8.88 -23.35
CA ILE A 163 12.25 -8.69 -22.80
C ILE A 163 11.50 -7.58 -23.57
N LEU A 164 12.22 -6.53 -23.97
CA LEU A 164 11.73 -5.50 -24.88
C LEU A 164 12.39 -5.64 -26.25
N PRO A 165 11.70 -5.26 -27.34
CA PRO A 165 12.36 -5.13 -28.64
C PRO A 165 13.48 -4.08 -28.54
N LEU A 166 14.61 -4.35 -29.22
CA LEU A 166 15.67 -3.36 -29.41
C LEU A 166 15.09 -2.16 -30.17
N GLY A 167 15.11 -1.00 -29.54
CA GLY A 167 14.68 0.27 -30.12
C GLY A 167 15.68 0.86 -31.10
#